data_AF-A0A1F7YEQ5-F1
#
_entry.id   AF-A0A1F7YEQ5-F1
#
_cell.length_a   1.000
_cell.length_b   1.000
_cell.length_c   1.000
_cell.angle_alpha   90.00
_cell.angle_beta   90.00
_cell.angle_gamma   90.00
#
_symmetry.space_group_name_H-M   'P 1'
#
loop_
_entity.id
_entity.type
_entity.pdbx_description
1 polymer ?
#
loop_
_entity_poly.entity_id
_entity_poly.type
_entity_poly.pdbx_seq_one_letter_code
_entity_poly.pdbx_strand_id
1 'polypeptide(L)'
;MVALLVLPVIAKEDAPGLDRGPLSKITFIHYKKNFAKPSDVGKPKPSACYGFLGKGVQWKELPQSLFVNTTNDDGLSQAFITGTLNTSEETWNSAADIQLYSGYTVDNSANWDDSAPDGRNETSFASYPNEGVIAVTNIWGYFGGPVQTREIVEFDILFNNFYSWGDASDNPSLMDVQNIATHEMGHGWGLDDIYNTSCSTVTMYGYSDYGEISKRDLDTADITGIQSLY
;
A
#
# COMPACT_ATOMS: atom_id res chain seq x y z
N MET A 1 -0.87 34.92 0.27
CA MET A 1 0.24 33.99 0.55
C MET A 1 -0.05 33.39 1.92
N VAL A 2 -0.69 32.22 1.95
CA VAL A 2 -0.91 31.49 3.20
C VAL A 2 0.30 30.58 3.34
N ALA A 3 1.13 30.81 4.35
CA ALA A 3 2.24 29.93 4.68
C ALA A 3 1.64 28.64 5.23
N LEU A 4 1.82 27.54 4.49
CA LEU A 4 1.50 26.20 4.95
C LEU A 4 2.57 25.86 6.01
N LEU A 5 2.16 25.84 7.28
CA LEU A 5 3.00 25.34 8.36
C LEU A 5 3.01 23.82 8.24
N VAL A 6 4.10 23.26 7.71
CA VAL A 6 4.42 21.83 7.87
C VAL A 6 4.75 21.65 9.35
N LEU A 7 3.81 21.11 10.11
CA LEU A 7 4.09 20.65 11.46
C LEU A 7 4.81 19.32 11.34
N PRO A 8 6.00 19.13 11.93
CA PRO A 8 6.58 17.81 12.00
C PRO A 8 5.60 16.87 12.72
N VAL A 9 5.46 15.64 12.23
CA VAL A 9 4.82 14.56 12.98
C VAL A 9 5.63 14.38 14.25
N ILE A 10 5.20 15.03 15.33
CA ILE A 10 5.78 14.81 16.64
C ILE A 10 5.19 13.49 17.10
N ALA A 11 6.00 12.42 16.96
CA ALA A 11 5.75 11.16 17.64
C ALA A 11 5.40 11.47 19.10
N LYS A 12 4.22 11.02 19.53
CA LYS A 12 3.75 11.19 20.92
C LYS A 12 4.84 10.69 21.87
N GLU A 13 5.24 11.52 22.85
CA GLU A 13 6.24 11.12 23.85
C GLU A 13 5.80 9.81 24.53
N ASP A 14 6.71 8.85 24.55
CA ASP A 14 6.44 7.54 25.14
C ASP A 14 6.19 7.66 26.64
N ALA A 15 5.19 6.90 27.11
CA ALA A 15 5.06 6.64 28.53
C ALA A 15 6.39 6.06 29.06
N PRO A 16 6.87 6.48 30.25
CA PRO A 16 8.16 6.06 30.76
C PRO A 16 8.34 4.53 30.72
N GLY A 17 9.30 4.05 29.94
CA GLY A 17 9.73 2.63 29.94
C GLY A 17 9.31 1.75 28.76
N LEU A 18 8.71 2.30 27.69
CA LEU A 18 8.34 1.54 26.50
C LEU A 18 9.09 2.06 25.25
N ASP A 19 10.37 1.72 25.13
CA ASP A 19 11.15 1.98 23.92
C ASP A 19 10.49 1.31 22.71
N ARG A 20 10.03 2.12 21.75
CA ARG A 20 9.35 1.68 20.53
C ARG A 20 10.32 1.20 19.46
N GLY A 21 11.62 1.41 19.70
CA GLY A 21 12.65 1.32 18.70
C GLY A 21 12.65 2.54 17.77
N PRO A 22 13.53 2.55 16.77
CA PRO A 22 13.59 3.66 15.82
C PRO A 22 12.40 3.64 14.88
N LEU A 23 11.90 4.83 14.54
CA LEU A 23 11.06 5.01 13.37
C LEU A 23 11.85 4.51 12.15
N SER A 24 11.27 3.60 11.40
CA SER A 24 11.92 2.90 10.29
C SER A 24 10.97 2.84 9.10
N LYS A 25 11.50 2.50 7.92
CA LYS A 25 10.74 2.33 6.69
C LYS A 25 10.84 0.89 6.18
N ILE A 26 9.72 0.34 5.70
CA ILE A 26 9.66 -0.86 4.88
C ILE A 26 9.24 -0.43 3.47
N THR A 27 9.90 -0.96 2.44
CA THR A 27 9.56 -0.69 1.04
C THR A 27 9.11 -1.98 0.37
N PHE A 28 7.87 -1.98 -0.13
CA PHE A 28 7.31 -3.01 -0.98
C PHE A 28 7.50 -2.65 -2.45
N ILE A 29 7.79 -3.65 -3.26
CA ILE A 29 7.97 -3.48 -4.70
C ILE A 29 7.06 -4.48 -5.38
N HIS A 30 6.07 -3.98 -6.11
CA HIS A 30 5.19 -4.80 -6.91
C HIS A 30 5.82 -5.03 -8.27
N TYR A 31 6.10 -6.29 -8.58
CA TYR A 31 6.79 -6.65 -9.80
C TYR A 31 5.83 -7.01 -10.93
N LYS A 32 6.23 -6.64 -12.15
CA LYS A 32 5.63 -7.18 -13.35
C LYS A 32 5.94 -8.66 -13.46
N LYS A 33 4.94 -9.47 -13.81
CA LYS A 33 5.10 -10.91 -14.00
C LYS A 33 6.26 -11.21 -14.95
N ASN A 34 7.04 -12.24 -14.59
CA ASN A 34 8.30 -12.65 -15.22
C ASN A 34 9.53 -11.78 -14.92
N PHE A 35 9.39 -10.67 -14.19
CA PHE A 35 10.53 -10.07 -13.49
C PHE A 35 10.68 -10.78 -12.15
N ALA A 36 11.87 -11.29 -11.86
CA ALA A 36 12.11 -11.98 -10.60
C ALA A 36 12.42 -10.96 -9.50
N LYS A 37 11.71 -11.05 -8.36
CA LYS A 37 12.22 -10.48 -7.10
C LYS A 37 13.61 -11.09 -6.85
N PRO A 38 14.62 -10.31 -6.41
CA PRO A 38 15.89 -10.87 -5.96
C PRO A 38 15.65 -11.99 -4.95
N SER A 39 16.27 -13.14 -5.18
CA SER A 39 15.98 -14.35 -4.41
C SER A 39 16.39 -14.20 -2.94
N ASP A 40 15.42 -14.08 -2.03
CA ASP A 40 15.63 -14.34 -0.62
C ASP A 40 15.51 -15.85 -0.36
N VAL A 41 16.62 -16.45 0.06
CA VAL A 41 16.75 -17.91 0.23
C VAL A 41 16.09 -18.35 1.55
N GLY A 42 14.77 -18.22 1.64
CA GLY A 42 13.95 -18.72 2.73
C GLY A 42 13.31 -20.07 2.39
N LYS A 43 13.37 -21.05 3.30
CA LYS A 43 12.68 -22.35 3.12
C LYS A 43 11.16 -22.14 3.05
N PRO A 44 10.44 -22.81 2.14
CA PRO A 44 8.98 -22.70 2.06
C PRO A 44 8.34 -23.28 3.32
N LYS A 45 7.71 -22.41 4.11
CA LYS A 45 6.74 -22.82 5.14
C LYS A 45 5.38 -23.04 4.46
N PRO A 46 4.51 -23.91 5.01
CA PRO A 46 3.10 -23.93 4.60
C PRO A 46 2.55 -22.51 4.64
N SER A 47 2.04 -22.03 3.52
CA SER A 47 1.58 -20.65 3.38
C SER A 47 0.11 -20.58 3.74
N ALA A 48 -0.24 -19.68 4.67
CA ALA A 48 -1.63 -19.31 4.91
C ALA A 48 -2.20 -18.44 3.75
N CYS A 49 -1.38 -18.15 2.74
CA CYS A 49 -1.67 -17.24 1.64
C CYS A 49 -1.96 -15.79 2.08
N TYR A 50 -1.57 -15.43 3.30
CA TYR A 50 -1.45 -14.07 3.80
C TYR A 50 -0.23 -13.96 4.72
N GLY A 51 0.25 -12.74 4.93
CA GLY A 51 1.40 -12.40 5.77
C GLY A 51 1.23 -11.00 6.37
N PHE A 52 2.10 -10.64 7.31
CA PHE A 52 2.05 -9.36 8.01
C PHE A 52 3.43 -8.72 8.05
N LEU A 53 3.49 -7.38 8.07
CA LEU A 53 4.73 -6.62 8.27
C LEU A 53 5.48 -7.04 9.54
N GLY A 54 4.72 -7.47 10.54
CA GLY A 54 5.22 -8.05 11.76
C GLY A 54 4.12 -8.22 12.79
N LYS A 55 4.38 -9.04 13.80
CA LYS A 55 3.41 -9.23 14.89
C LYS A 55 3.11 -7.91 15.59
N GLY A 56 1.84 -7.51 15.60
CA GLY A 56 1.31 -6.30 16.24
C GLY A 56 1.56 -4.99 15.48
N VAL A 57 2.13 -5.08 14.27
CA VAL A 57 2.31 -3.93 13.37
C VAL A 57 1.00 -3.69 12.65
N GLN A 58 0.27 -2.68 13.11
CA GLN A 58 -1.00 -2.21 12.56
C GLN A 58 -1.19 -0.75 12.96
N TRP A 59 -2.09 -0.05 12.29
CA TRP A 59 -2.54 1.27 12.72
C TRP A 59 -3.15 1.22 14.13
N LYS A 60 -2.74 2.15 15.02
CA LYS A 60 -3.31 2.27 16.38
C LYS A 60 -4.42 3.30 16.48
N GLU A 61 -4.44 4.23 15.53
CA GLU A 61 -5.50 5.21 15.38
C GLU A 61 -6.17 4.96 14.02
N LEU A 62 -7.49 4.92 14.03
CA LEU A 62 -8.34 4.70 12.87
C LEU A 62 -9.57 5.60 12.99
N PRO A 63 -10.23 5.97 11.88
CA PRO A 63 -9.84 5.64 10.50
C PRO A 63 -8.71 6.54 9.97
N GLN A 64 -8.07 6.11 8.88
CA GLN A 64 -7.11 6.91 8.10
C GLN A 64 -7.77 7.52 6.85
N SER A 65 -7.07 8.45 6.21
CA SER A 65 -7.47 9.10 4.96
C SER A 65 -6.29 9.17 3.98
N LEU A 66 -6.59 9.29 2.68
CA LEU A 66 -5.59 9.42 1.62
C LEU A 66 -5.46 10.86 1.10
N PHE A 67 -4.24 11.24 0.73
CA PHE A 67 -3.98 12.38 -0.15
C PHE A 67 -3.64 11.88 -1.55
N VAL A 68 -4.41 12.35 -2.54
CA VAL A 68 -4.37 11.80 -3.89
C VAL A 68 -3.82 12.83 -4.86
N ASN A 69 -2.64 12.54 -5.41
CA ASN A 69 -2.14 13.23 -6.59
C ASN A 69 -2.74 12.60 -7.85
N THR A 70 -3.46 13.41 -8.62
CA THR A 70 -4.17 12.97 -9.82
C THR A 70 -3.41 13.25 -11.11
N THR A 71 -2.22 13.87 -11.01
CA THR A 71 -1.35 14.16 -12.15
C THR A 71 -0.79 12.86 -12.71
N ASN A 72 -0.96 12.63 -14.01
CA ASN A 72 -0.53 11.42 -14.69
C ASN A 72 -0.27 11.68 -16.18
N ASP A 73 0.52 10.82 -16.82
CA ASP A 73 0.91 10.94 -18.23
C ASP A 73 -0.10 10.31 -19.22
N ASP A 74 -1.00 9.46 -18.72
CA ASP A 74 -1.97 8.70 -19.54
C ASP A 74 -3.28 9.45 -19.83
N GLY A 75 -3.45 10.66 -19.28
CA GLY A 75 -4.67 11.47 -19.45
C GLY A 75 -5.88 10.94 -18.67
N LEU A 76 -5.65 10.14 -17.63
CA LEU A 76 -6.69 9.66 -16.73
C LEU A 76 -7.34 10.86 -16.02
N SER A 77 -8.67 10.87 -16.01
CA SER A 77 -9.41 11.95 -15.35
C SER A 77 -9.24 11.87 -13.83
N GLN A 78 -9.26 13.03 -13.15
CA GLN A 78 -9.29 13.10 -11.69
C GLN A 78 -10.41 12.23 -11.10
N ALA A 79 -11.61 12.24 -11.69
CA ALA A 79 -12.75 11.46 -11.22
C ALA A 79 -12.50 9.95 -11.31
N PHE A 80 -11.84 9.49 -12.38
CA PHE A 80 -11.43 8.10 -12.54
C PHE A 80 -10.43 7.72 -11.45
N ILE A 81 -9.35 8.48 -11.29
CA ILE A 81 -8.29 8.17 -10.30
C ILE A 81 -8.89 8.14 -8.90
N THR A 82 -9.59 9.19 -8.48
CA THR A 82 -10.13 9.24 -7.11
C THR A 82 -11.21 8.19 -6.88
N GLY A 83 -12.07 7.93 -7.87
CA GLY A 83 -13.11 6.90 -7.77
C GLY A 83 -12.51 5.49 -7.64
N THR A 84 -11.47 5.20 -8.42
CA THR A 84 -10.77 3.91 -8.40
C THR A 84 -10.02 3.69 -7.09
N LEU A 85 -9.27 4.69 -6.61
CA LEU A 85 -8.55 4.60 -5.35
C LEU A 85 -9.52 4.49 -4.15
N ASN A 86 -10.59 5.28 -4.14
CA ASN A 86 -11.63 5.16 -3.12
C ASN A 86 -12.28 3.76 -3.13
N THR A 87 -12.57 3.20 -4.31
CA THR A 87 -13.13 1.85 -4.41
C THR A 87 -12.16 0.80 -3.85
N SER A 88 -10.87 0.95 -4.14
CA SER A 88 -9.82 0.05 -3.65
C SER A 88 -9.72 0.07 -2.11
N GLU A 89 -9.81 1.25 -1.49
CA GLU A 89 -9.84 1.37 -0.03
C GLU A 89 -11.14 0.80 0.58
N GLU A 90 -12.29 1.08 -0.03
CA GLU A 90 -13.57 0.56 0.44
C GLU A 90 -13.65 -0.98 0.34
N THR A 91 -12.91 -1.60 -0.59
CA THR A 91 -12.75 -3.06 -0.62
C THR A 91 -12.15 -3.58 0.69
N TRP A 92 -11.08 -2.97 1.20
CA TRP A 92 -10.48 -3.33 2.49
C TRP A 92 -11.37 -2.95 3.67
N ASN A 93 -11.95 -1.75 3.63
CA ASN A 93 -12.85 -1.23 4.65
C ASN A 93 -14.08 -2.14 4.87
N SER A 94 -14.59 -2.73 3.78
CA SER A 94 -15.73 -3.66 3.82
C SER A 94 -15.37 -5.06 4.34
N ALA A 95 -14.10 -5.45 4.25
CA ALA A 95 -13.63 -6.76 4.72
C ALA A 95 -13.20 -6.74 6.19
N ALA A 96 -12.73 -5.59 6.68
CA ALA A 96 -12.40 -5.39 8.08
C ALA A 96 -13.65 -5.25 8.95
N ASP A 97 -13.58 -5.73 10.20
CA ASP A 97 -14.68 -5.58 11.18
C ASP A 97 -14.71 -4.19 11.83
N ILE A 98 -13.80 -3.29 11.42
CA ILE A 98 -13.66 -1.91 11.88
C ILE A 98 -13.46 -0.98 10.67
N GLN A 99 -13.88 0.28 10.82
CA GLN A 99 -13.64 1.30 9.82
C GLN A 99 -12.13 1.64 9.74
N LEU A 100 -11.47 1.17 8.68
CA LEU A 100 -10.08 1.47 8.36
C LEU A 100 -9.93 2.84 7.70
N TYR A 101 -10.83 3.14 6.76
CA TYR A 101 -10.73 4.26 5.85
C TYR A 101 -11.93 5.22 5.98
N SER A 102 -11.68 6.52 5.79
CA SER A 102 -12.68 7.58 5.94
C SER A 102 -12.85 8.49 4.73
N GLY A 103 -12.00 8.35 3.70
CA GLY A 103 -12.07 9.16 2.48
C GLY A 103 -10.72 9.70 2.04
N TYR A 104 -10.77 10.54 1.00
CA TYR A 104 -9.59 11.12 0.38
C TYR A 104 -9.69 12.64 0.26
N THR A 105 -8.54 13.28 0.15
CA THR A 105 -8.37 14.67 -0.27
C THR A 105 -7.57 14.70 -1.57
N VAL A 106 -8.06 15.42 -2.58
CA VAL A 106 -7.27 15.65 -3.80
C VAL A 106 -6.23 16.72 -3.49
N ASP A 107 -4.96 16.36 -3.67
CA ASP A 107 -3.82 17.24 -3.49
C ASP A 107 -2.72 16.84 -4.48
N ASN A 108 -2.53 17.64 -5.53
CA ASN A 108 -1.52 17.38 -6.55
C ASN A 108 -0.09 17.73 -6.09
N SER A 109 0.09 18.18 -4.84
CA SER A 109 1.40 18.24 -4.20
C SER A 109 1.78 16.96 -3.46
N ALA A 110 0.84 16.02 -3.26
CA ALA A 110 1.12 14.71 -2.70
C ALA A 110 2.15 13.96 -3.57
N ASN A 111 3.10 13.31 -2.93
CA ASN A 111 4.20 12.62 -3.58
C ASN A 111 4.52 11.30 -2.87
N TRP A 112 5.39 10.50 -3.48
CA TRP A 112 5.93 9.33 -2.81
C TRP A 112 7.19 9.74 -2.07
N ASP A 113 7.15 9.77 -0.74
CA ASP A 113 8.31 10.11 0.07
C ASP A 113 9.25 8.91 0.21
N ASP A 114 10.53 9.11 -0.07
CA ASP A 114 11.53 8.04 0.05
C ASP A 114 12.49 8.24 1.24
N SER A 115 12.69 9.49 1.65
CA SER A 115 13.71 9.82 2.64
C SER A 115 13.19 9.91 4.08
N ALA A 116 11.99 10.45 4.27
CA ALA A 116 11.35 10.63 5.57
C ALA A 116 9.83 10.75 5.39
N PRO A 117 9.04 10.34 6.39
CA PRO A 117 7.59 10.50 6.35
C PRO A 117 7.18 11.96 6.59
N ASP A 118 6.03 12.37 6.07
CA ASP A 118 5.50 13.74 6.20
C ASP A 118 4.20 13.87 7.04
N GLY A 119 3.66 12.73 7.47
CA GLY A 119 2.44 12.56 8.25
C GLY A 119 1.20 12.24 7.44
N ARG A 120 1.32 11.92 6.15
CA ARG A 120 0.20 11.75 5.24
C ARG A 120 0.33 10.43 4.51
N ASN A 121 -0.80 9.74 4.34
CA ASN A 121 -0.82 8.60 3.43
C ASN A 121 -1.07 9.10 2.02
N GLU A 122 -0.10 8.93 1.12
CA GLU A 122 -0.13 9.57 -0.18
C GLU A 122 -0.16 8.59 -1.35
N THR A 123 -0.76 9.00 -2.46
CA THR A 123 -0.70 8.26 -3.73
C THR A 123 -0.25 9.19 -4.86
N SER A 124 0.68 8.72 -5.69
CA SER A 124 1.16 9.50 -6.83
C SER A 124 1.58 8.63 -8.02
N PHE A 125 1.63 9.25 -9.21
CA PHE A 125 2.23 8.67 -10.41
C PHE A 125 3.56 9.38 -10.68
N ALA A 126 4.65 8.63 -10.79
CA ALA A 126 5.96 9.18 -11.17
C ALA A 126 6.87 8.09 -11.73
N SER A 127 8.07 8.48 -12.17
CA SER A 127 9.05 7.53 -12.71
C SER A 127 9.78 6.76 -11.60
N TYR A 128 9.94 5.46 -11.82
CA TYR A 128 10.82 4.61 -11.03
C TYR A 128 11.89 3.95 -11.94
N PRO A 129 13.17 3.88 -11.53
CA PRO A 129 14.30 3.55 -12.42
C PRO A 129 14.39 2.08 -12.90
N ASN A 130 13.35 1.27 -12.68
CA ASN A 130 13.33 -0.15 -13.03
C ASN A 130 12.05 -0.49 -13.80
N GLU A 131 12.20 -0.95 -15.04
CA GLU A 131 11.08 -1.35 -15.92
C GLU A 131 10.29 -2.54 -15.39
N GLY A 132 10.87 -3.38 -14.51
CA GLY A 132 10.17 -4.50 -13.88
C GLY A 132 9.28 -4.13 -12.69
N VAL A 133 9.28 -2.87 -12.27
CA VAL A 133 8.55 -2.38 -11.10
C VAL A 133 7.28 -1.66 -11.53
N ILE A 134 6.13 -2.20 -11.16
CA ILE A 134 4.81 -1.63 -11.47
C ILE A 134 4.48 -0.51 -10.47
N ALA A 135 4.63 -0.80 -9.19
CA ALA A 135 4.33 0.13 -8.10
C ALA A 135 5.27 -0.11 -6.91
N VAL A 136 5.34 0.88 -6.04
CA VAL A 136 6.17 0.85 -4.83
C VAL A 136 5.36 1.42 -3.68
N THR A 137 5.33 0.71 -2.57
CA THR A 137 4.69 1.20 -1.33
C THR A 137 5.74 1.36 -0.24
N ASN A 138 5.95 2.59 0.22
CA ASN A 138 6.74 2.87 1.42
C ASN A 138 5.83 2.88 2.63
N ILE A 139 6.26 2.27 3.72
CA ILE A 139 5.53 2.25 4.99
C ILE A 139 6.48 2.67 6.09
N TRP A 140 6.10 3.68 6.85
CA TRP A 140 6.81 4.10 8.04
C TRP A 140 6.12 3.62 9.29
N GLY A 141 6.93 3.26 10.27
CA GLY A 141 6.43 2.74 11.52
C GLY A 141 7.50 2.32 12.50
N TYR A 142 7.02 1.79 13.61
CA TYR A 142 7.83 1.22 14.67
C TYR A 142 7.67 -0.30 14.63
N PHE A 143 8.72 -1.02 14.24
CA PHE A 143 8.64 -2.46 13.99
C PHE A 143 9.39 -3.33 15.01
N GLY A 144 10.37 -2.74 15.73
CA GLY A 144 11.34 -3.47 16.56
C GLY A 144 11.03 -3.54 18.06
N GLY A 145 10.23 -2.62 18.61
CA GLY A 145 9.88 -2.55 20.03
C GLY A 145 8.96 -3.68 20.52
N PRO A 146 8.52 -3.64 21.79
CA PRO A 146 7.47 -4.51 22.31
C PRO A 146 6.23 -4.54 21.40
N VAL A 147 5.57 -5.69 21.28
CA VAL A 147 4.47 -5.89 20.31
C VAL A 147 3.38 -4.81 20.43
N GLN A 148 3.07 -4.36 21.64
CA GLN A 148 2.05 -3.34 21.90
C GLN A 148 2.45 -1.92 21.47
N THR A 149 3.74 -1.66 21.24
CA THR A 149 4.25 -0.34 20.81
C THR A 149 4.54 -0.24 19.33
N ARG A 150 4.45 -1.37 18.63
CA ARG A 150 4.62 -1.42 17.18
C ARG A 150 3.41 -0.84 16.50
N GLU A 151 3.63 -0.01 15.49
CA GLU A 151 2.54 0.58 14.71
C GLU A 151 3.01 1.02 13.33
N ILE A 152 2.04 1.14 12.44
CA ILE A 152 2.16 1.90 11.20
C ILE A 152 1.81 3.35 11.53
N VAL A 153 2.58 4.29 10.99
CA VAL A 153 2.33 5.73 11.14
C VAL A 153 2.01 6.40 9.80
N GLU A 154 2.42 5.80 8.69
CA GLU A 154 2.28 6.35 7.35
C GLU A 154 2.53 5.30 6.27
N PHE A 155 1.88 5.44 5.12
CA PHE A 155 2.26 4.76 3.88
C PHE A 155 2.09 5.65 2.65
N ASP A 156 2.99 5.49 1.68
CA ASP A 156 2.93 6.17 0.38
C ASP A 156 3.03 5.19 -0.76
N ILE A 157 2.20 5.40 -1.78
CA ILE A 157 2.10 4.57 -2.97
C ILE A 157 2.56 5.35 -4.20
N LEU A 158 3.53 4.79 -4.91
CA LEU A 158 3.98 5.24 -6.21
C LEU A 158 3.54 4.27 -7.30
N PHE A 159 2.75 4.75 -8.25
CA PHE A 159 2.47 4.06 -9.51
C PHE A 159 3.51 4.46 -10.57
N ASN A 160 4.25 3.50 -11.12
CA ASN A 160 5.33 3.78 -12.06
C ASN A 160 4.80 4.20 -13.43
N ASN A 161 5.14 5.40 -13.88
CA ASN A 161 4.73 5.93 -15.20
C ASN A 161 5.46 5.29 -16.40
N PHE A 162 6.34 4.31 -16.16
CA PHE A 162 6.82 3.41 -17.23
C PHE A 162 5.68 2.62 -17.90
N TYR A 163 4.63 2.32 -17.13
CA TYR A 163 3.46 1.59 -17.61
C TYR A 163 2.36 2.54 -18.04
N SER A 164 1.56 2.13 -19.04
CA SER A 164 0.29 2.80 -19.35
C SER A 164 -0.82 2.29 -18.44
N TRP A 165 -1.47 3.22 -17.75
CA TRP A 165 -2.49 2.95 -16.74
C TRP A 165 -3.91 3.16 -17.27
N GLY A 166 -4.88 2.47 -16.68
CA GLY A 166 -6.30 2.74 -16.88
C GLY A 166 -7.20 1.65 -16.32
N ASP A 167 -8.36 1.48 -16.94
CA ASP A 167 -9.25 0.36 -16.67
C ASP A 167 -8.94 -0.78 -17.66
N ALA A 168 -8.39 -1.88 -17.15
CA ALA A 168 -7.99 -2.99 -18.00
C ALA A 168 -9.17 -3.85 -18.49
N SER A 169 -10.38 -3.64 -17.95
CA SER A 169 -11.60 -4.23 -18.50
C SER A 169 -12.01 -3.57 -19.81
N ASP A 170 -11.70 -2.28 -19.98
CA ASP A 170 -11.89 -1.54 -21.23
C ASP A 170 -10.75 -1.80 -22.22
N ASN A 171 -9.51 -1.91 -21.73
CA ASN A 171 -8.35 -2.21 -22.56
C ASN A 171 -7.34 -3.14 -21.84
N PRO A 172 -7.25 -4.42 -22.23
CA PRO A 172 -6.36 -5.39 -21.57
C PRO A 172 -4.86 -5.15 -21.81
N SER A 173 -4.50 -4.14 -22.60
CA SER A 173 -3.10 -3.72 -22.78
C SER A 173 -2.63 -2.72 -21.71
N LEU A 174 -3.48 -2.37 -20.73
CA LEU A 174 -3.17 -1.42 -19.67
C LEU A 174 -2.82 -2.13 -18.35
N MET A 175 -2.03 -1.47 -17.51
CA MET A 175 -2.02 -1.76 -16.08
C MET A 175 -3.33 -1.26 -15.47
N ASP A 176 -4.02 -2.15 -14.76
CA ASP A 176 -5.26 -1.80 -14.12
C ASP A 176 -5.01 -1.03 -12.83
N VAL A 177 -5.50 0.22 -12.76
CA VAL A 177 -5.28 1.07 -11.58
C VAL A 177 -5.90 0.45 -10.33
N GLN A 178 -7.11 -0.11 -10.42
CA GLN A 178 -7.80 -0.67 -9.25
C GLN A 178 -7.11 -1.95 -8.74
N ASN A 179 -6.75 -2.86 -9.64
CA ASN A 179 -6.07 -4.12 -9.32
C ASN A 179 -4.76 -3.85 -8.56
N ILE A 180 -3.94 -2.91 -9.05
CA ILE A 180 -2.67 -2.59 -8.40
C ILE A 180 -2.90 -1.78 -7.12
N ALA A 181 -3.77 -0.77 -7.14
CA ALA A 181 -4.05 0.03 -5.93
C ALA A 181 -4.56 -0.82 -4.77
N THR A 182 -5.46 -1.78 -5.03
CA THR A 182 -5.99 -2.67 -3.99
C THR A 182 -4.87 -3.50 -3.34
N HIS A 183 -3.90 -3.98 -4.13
CA HIS A 183 -2.72 -4.65 -3.60
C HIS A 183 -1.85 -3.71 -2.75
N GLU A 184 -1.46 -2.56 -3.30
CA GLU A 184 -0.59 -1.60 -2.60
C GLU A 184 -1.20 -1.10 -1.29
N MET A 185 -2.50 -0.83 -1.27
CA MET A 185 -3.23 -0.44 -0.05
C MET A 185 -3.25 -1.54 0.99
N GLY A 186 -3.26 -2.82 0.59
CA GLY A 186 -3.12 -3.94 1.51
C GLY A 186 -1.82 -3.87 2.32
N HIS A 187 -0.72 -3.43 1.69
CA HIS A 187 0.51 -3.13 2.43
C HIS A 187 0.31 -1.99 3.42
N GLY A 188 -0.34 -0.90 3.01
CA GLY A 188 -0.69 0.23 3.88
C GLY A 188 -1.49 -0.17 5.13
N TRP A 189 -2.28 -1.24 5.03
CA TRP A 189 -3.01 -1.84 6.15
C TRP A 189 -2.22 -2.89 6.95
N GLY A 190 -0.98 -3.18 6.59
CA GLY A 190 -0.08 -4.04 7.35
C GLY A 190 0.07 -5.48 6.84
N LEU A 191 -0.41 -5.76 5.63
CA LEU A 191 -0.24 -7.06 4.98
C LEU A 191 1.10 -7.16 4.24
N ASP A 192 1.71 -8.34 4.30
CA ASP A 192 2.95 -8.65 3.59
C ASP A 192 2.64 -9.27 2.21
N ASP A 193 3.62 -9.17 1.33
CA ASP A 193 3.59 -9.80 0.02
C ASP A 193 3.53 -11.33 0.10
N ILE A 194 2.86 -11.92 -0.87
CA ILE A 194 2.80 -13.37 -1.07
C ILE A 194 3.47 -13.73 -2.39
N TYR A 195 4.46 -14.61 -2.33
CA TYR A 195 5.21 -15.06 -3.52
C TYR A 195 5.06 -16.56 -3.80
N ASN A 196 4.34 -17.30 -2.93
CA ASN A 196 4.06 -18.71 -3.17
C ASN A 196 3.07 -18.84 -4.33
N THR A 197 3.47 -19.53 -5.40
CA THR A 197 2.65 -19.72 -6.61
C THR A 197 1.34 -20.47 -6.34
N SER A 198 1.24 -21.28 -5.28
CA SER A 198 -0.03 -21.90 -4.91
C SER A 198 -1.06 -20.91 -4.37
N CYS A 199 -0.63 -19.69 -4.05
CA CYS A 199 -1.46 -18.59 -3.54
C CYS A 199 -1.60 -17.48 -4.60
N SER A 200 -1.33 -17.73 -5.88
CA SER A 200 -1.29 -16.67 -6.90
C SER A 200 -2.61 -15.96 -7.18
N THR A 201 -3.71 -16.40 -6.56
CA THR A 201 -5.04 -15.79 -6.69
C THR A 201 -5.28 -14.69 -5.65
N VAL A 202 -4.50 -14.64 -4.57
CA VAL A 202 -4.71 -13.63 -3.53
C VAL A 202 -4.33 -12.25 -4.02
N THR A 203 -5.02 -11.24 -3.49
CA THR A 203 -4.76 -9.82 -3.77
C THR A 203 -3.32 -9.48 -3.43
N MET A 204 -2.81 -9.96 -2.29
CA MET A 204 -1.43 -9.72 -1.85
C MET A 204 -0.37 -10.53 -2.61
N TYR A 205 -0.69 -11.16 -3.74
CA TYR A 205 0.34 -11.83 -4.57
C TYR A 205 1.22 -10.77 -5.26
N GLY A 206 2.54 -10.79 -5.01
CA GLY A 206 3.46 -9.70 -5.38
C GLY A 206 3.82 -9.57 -6.88
N TYR A 207 3.06 -10.24 -7.76
CA TYR A 207 3.21 -10.13 -9.21
C TYR A 207 1.89 -9.86 -9.90
N SER A 208 1.88 -8.94 -10.86
CA SER A 208 0.72 -8.67 -11.74
C SER A 208 1.14 -8.56 -13.21
N ASP A 209 0.17 -8.61 -14.13
CA ASP A 209 0.38 -8.42 -15.58
C ASP A 209 -0.67 -7.47 -16.21
N TYR A 210 -0.46 -7.10 -17.47
CA TYR A 210 -1.42 -6.31 -18.27
C TYR A 210 -2.74 -7.08 -18.36
N GLY A 211 -3.85 -6.37 -18.28
CA GLY A 211 -5.17 -6.98 -18.37
C GLY A 211 -5.65 -7.69 -17.10
N GLU A 212 -4.83 -7.71 -16.03
CA GLU A 212 -5.22 -8.35 -14.77
C GLU A 212 -6.17 -7.43 -13.98
N ILE A 213 -7.34 -7.98 -13.64
CA ILE A 213 -8.38 -7.28 -12.86
C ILE A 213 -8.84 -8.08 -11.63
N SER A 214 -8.28 -9.28 -11.40
CA SER A 214 -8.76 -10.18 -10.35
C SER A 214 -8.51 -9.67 -8.94
N LYS A 215 -7.50 -8.82 -8.73
CA LYS A 215 -7.14 -8.27 -7.42
C LYS A 215 -7.91 -7.00 -7.08
N ARG A 216 -8.89 -6.61 -7.89
CA ARG A 216 -9.90 -5.61 -7.49
C ARG A 216 -10.75 -6.10 -6.31
N ASP A 217 -10.88 -7.42 -6.20
CA ASP A 217 -11.54 -8.14 -5.12
C ASP A 217 -10.51 -8.79 -4.19
N LEU A 218 -10.95 -9.15 -2.98
CA LEU A 218 -10.14 -9.88 -1.99
C LEU A 218 -10.40 -11.38 -2.03
N ASP A 219 -9.34 -12.19 -1.99
CA ASP A 219 -9.47 -13.62 -1.75
C ASP A 219 -9.79 -13.88 -0.27
N THR A 220 -10.24 -15.09 0.05
CA THR A 220 -10.55 -15.50 1.42
C THR A 220 -9.35 -15.35 2.35
N ALA A 221 -8.14 -15.61 1.85
CA ALA A 221 -6.92 -15.45 2.62
C ALA A 221 -6.62 -13.97 2.96
N ASP A 222 -6.86 -13.05 2.02
CA ASP A 222 -6.68 -11.60 2.24
C ASP A 222 -7.67 -11.09 3.30
N ILE A 223 -8.94 -11.50 3.20
CA ILE A 223 -10.00 -11.18 4.17
C ILE A 223 -9.62 -11.71 5.57
N THR A 224 -9.17 -12.97 5.64
CA THR A 224 -8.72 -13.57 6.91
C THR A 224 -7.52 -12.81 7.49
N GLY A 225 -6.60 -12.38 6.62
CA GLY A 225 -5.43 -11.58 7.00
C GLY A 225 -5.82 -10.25 7.63
N ILE A 226 -6.65 -9.46 6.95
CA ILE A 226 -7.03 -8.13 7.45
C ILE A 226 -7.85 -8.21 8.75
N GLN A 227 -8.80 -9.15 8.86
CA GLN A 227 -9.56 -9.40 10.09
C GLN A 227 -8.71 -9.94 11.25
N SER A 228 -7.56 -10.56 10.95
CA SER A 228 -6.64 -10.99 12.00
C SER A 228 -5.79 -9.84 12.55
N LEU A 229 -5.64 -8.74 11.79
CA LEU A 229 -4.94 -7.53 12.22
C LEU A 229 -5.85 -6.57 12.98
N TYR A 230 -7.11 -6.44 12.56
CA TYR A 230 -8.05 -5.42 13.03
C TYR A 230 -9.34 -6.02 13.56
#